data_AF-A0A2I8A9J4-F1
#
_entry.id   AF-A0A2I8A9J4-F1
#
_cell.length_a   1.000
_cell.length_b   1.000
_cell.length_c   1.000
_cell.angle_alpha   90.00
_cell.angle_beta   90.00
_cell.angle_gamma   90.00
#
_symmetry.space_group_name_H-M   'P 1'
#
loop_
_entity.id
_entity.type
_entity.pdbx_description
1 polymer ?
#
loop_
_entity_poly.entity_id
_entity_poly.type
_entity_poly.pdbx_seq_one_letter_code
_entity_poly.pdbx_strand_id
1 'polypeptide(L)'
;MPSPIPGLNYWYNSARDLFGKVYRDKDKLYESVNSQDHKRIADAIFNFVVTAYHLKDWLKQEATTFTPQDVEHYVSSHEFLSICADLCNGSKHRILTSARSTATGIGDSPLKVSMTSITCSSSIPVTGFILVISTLEGNQYNILSWADQVVLSWEDFFTTHGI
;
A
#
# COMPACT_ATOMS: atom_id res chain seq x y z
N MET A 1 -27.04 18.21 5.43
CA MET A 1 -25.61 17.85 5.52
C MET A 1 -24.79 19.12 5.48
N PRO A 2 -23.74 19.28 6.31
CA PRO A 2 -22.86 20.44 6.18
C PRO A 2 -22.20 20.43 4.80
N SER A 3 -22.15 21.58 4.16
CA SER A 3 -21.46 21.76 2.88
C SER A 3 -19.96 21.50 3.05
N PRO A 4 -19.28 20.88 2.06
CA PRO A 4 -17.83 20.74 2.09
C PRO A 4 -17.18 22.11 2.30
N ILE A 5 -16.17 22.21 3.17
CA ILE A 5 -15.35 23.41 3.32
C ILE A 5 -14.15 23.24 2.38
N PRO A 6 -14.09 23.93 1.23
CA PRO A 6 -12.95 23.85 0.35
C PRO A 6 -11.71 24.43 1.07
N GLY A 7 -10.56 23.75 0.99
CA GLY A 7 -9.28 24.36 1.39
C GLY A 7 -8.74 24.01 2.79
N LEU A 8 -9.29 23.01 3.50
CA LEU A 8 -8.59 22.45 4.69
C LEU A 8 -7.57 21.36 4.28
N ASN A 9 -6.86 21.58 3.19
CA ASN A 9 -5.77 20.77 2.66
C ASN A 9 -4.52 21.65 2.49
N TYR A 10 -3.36 21.19 2.96
CA TYR A 10 -2.15 22.01 2.88
C TYR A 10 -1.54 22.06 1.46
N TRP A 11 -1.59 20.95 0.71
CA TRP A 11 -0.82 20.82 -0.55
C TRP A 11 -1.48 19.99 -1.66
N TYR A 12 -2.20 18.93 -1.32
CA TYR A 12 -2.79 18.00 -2.31
C TYR A 12 -4.08 18.58 -2.85
N ASN A 13 -4.18 18.85 -4.17
CA ASN A 13 -5.36 19.49 -4.77
C ASN A 13 -6.14 18.56 -5.70
N SER A 14 -5.61 17.37 -5.97
CA SER A 14 -6.25 16.37 -6.83
C SER A 14 -5.94 14.94 -6.40
N ALA A 15 -6.72 13.98 -6.90
CA ALA A 15 -6.40 12.56 -6.77
C ALA A 15 -5.01 12.24 -7.35
N ARG A 16 -4.60 12.93 -8.43
CA ARG A 16 -3.26 12.80 -9.02
C ARG A 16 -2.15 13.24 -8.06
N ASP A 17 -2.33 14.35 -7.34
CA ASP A 17 -1.35 14.81 -6.35
C ASP A 17 -1.22 13.81 -5.20
N LEU A 18 -2.34 13.28 -4.73
CA LEU A 18 -2.37 12.25 -3.69
C LEU A 18 -1.73 10.95 -4.19
N PHE A 19 -1.94 10.58 -5.46
CA PHE A 19 -1.25 9.45 -6.08
C PHE A 19 0.27 9.67 -6.13
N GLY A 20 0.73 10.90 -6.42
CA GLY A 20 2.14 11.26 -6.27
C GLY A 20 2.68 11.09 -4.84
N LYS A 21 1.85 11.25 -3.80
CA LYS A 21 2.21 10.90 -2.41
C LYS A 21 2.33 9.40 -2.21
N VAL A 22 1.45 8.60 -2.81
CA VAL A 22 1.50 7.13 -2.73
C VAL A 22 2.85 6.62 -3.24
N TYR A 23 3.36 7.16 -4.35
CA TYR A 23 4.72 6.88 -4.83
C TYR A 23 5.80 7.22 -3.79
N ARG A 24 5.78 8.43 -3.22
CA ARG A 24 6.76 8.83 -2.20
C ARG A 24 6.70 7.99 -0.93
N ASP A 25 5.51 7.56 -0.51
CA ASP A 25 5.36 6.68 0.64
C ASP A 25 5.84 5.26 0.34
N LYS A 26 5.70 4.79 -0.91
CA LYS A 26 6.33 3.55 -1.36
C LYS A 26 7.85 3.64 -1.26
N ASP A 27 8.46 4.73 -1.75
CA ASP A 27 9.92 4.90 -1.68
C ASP A 27 10.42 4.92 -0.23
N LYS A 28 9.69 5.60 0.68
CA LYS A 28 9.98 5.56 2.12
C LYS A 28 9.84 4.16 2.72
N LEU A 29 8.87 3.37 2.27
CA LEU A 29 8.73 1.99 2.71
C LEU A 29 9.96 1.16 2.31
N TYR A 30 10.45 1.33 1.07
CA TYR A 30 11.70 0.72 0.61
C TYR A 30 12.89 1.11 1.48
N GLU A 31 13.07 2.41 1.75
CA GLU A 31 14.13 2.92 2.64
C GLU A 31 14.03 2.37 4.07
N SER A 32 12.82 2.35 4.63
CA SER A 32 12.58 1.83 5.98
C SER A 32 12.89 0.34 6.07
N VAL A 33 12.48 -0.47 5.09
CA VAL A 33 12.81 -1.90 5.05
C VAL A 33 14.32 -2.09 4.93
N ASN A 34 15.01 -1.31 4.09
CA ASN A 34 16.48 -1.38 3.98
C ASN A 34 17.20 -0.98 5.27
N SER A 35 16.61 -0.09 6.08
CA SER A 35 17.17 0.30 7.37
C SER A 35 17.04 -0.78 8.46
N GLN A 36 16.17 -1.78 8.24
CA GLN A 36 15.89 -2.87 9.20
C GLN A 36 15.41 -2.38 10.58
N ASP A 37 14.87 -1.16 10.66
CA ASP A 37 14.29 -0.57 11.87
C ASP A 37 12.78 -0.84 11.90
N HIS A 38 12.35 -1.72 12.81
CA HIS A 38 10.95 -2.11 12.97
C HIS A 38 9.99 -0.93 13.13
N LYS A 39 10.37 0.14 13.84
CA LYS A 39 9.48 1.29 14.06
C LYS A 39 9.32 2.10 12.79
N ARG A 40 10.42 2.36 12.08
CA ARG A 40 10.39 3.06 10.79
C ARG A 40 9.62 2.28 9.73
N ILE A 41 9.73 0.95 9.76
CA ILE A 41 8.96 0.07 8.87
C ILE A 41 7.48 0.15 9.19
N ALA A 42 7.09 0.02 10.47
CA ALA A 42 5.70 0.11 10.88
C ALA A 42 5.06 1.46 10.48
N ASP A 43 5.76 2.57 10.73
CA ASP A 43 5.30 3.92 10.36
C ASP A 43 5.18 4.08 8.83
N ALA A 44 6.13 3.53 8.06
CA ALA A 44 6.09 3.61 6.61
C ALA A 44 4.94 2.77 6.02
N ILE A 45 4.70 1.56 6.53
CA ILE A 45 3.55 0.74 6.13
C ILE A 45 2.26 1.48 6.43
N PHE A 46 2.10 1.99 7.64
CA PHE A 46 0.91 2.74 8.04
C PHE A 46 0.63 3.90 7.08
N ASN A 47 1.64 4.74 6.83
CA ASN A 47 1.51 5.89 5.94
C ASN A 47 1.16 5.49 4.50
N PHE A 48 1.80 4.45 3.98
CA PHE A 48 1.55 3.93 2.64
C PHE A 48 0.11 3.41 2.51
N VAL A 49 -0.32 2.49 3.38
CA VAL A 49 -1.65 1.86 3.25
C VAL A 49 -2.78 2.86 3.48
N VAL A 50 -2.62 3.81 4.40
CA VAL A 50 -3.60 4.87 4.63
C VAL A 50 -3.72 5.76 3.40
N THR A 51 -2.59 6.18 2.83
CA THR A 51 -2.62 7.07 1.66
C THR A 51 -3.16 6.35 0.43
N ALA A 52 -2.66 5.14 0.15
CA ALA A 52 -3.06 4.34 -1.00
C ALA A 52 -4.53 3.92 -0.95
N TYR A 53 -5.06 3.56 0.22
CA TYR A 53 -6.47 3.20 0.36
C TYR A 53 -7.40 4.41 0.19
N HIS A 54 -7.04 5.56 0.76
CA HIS A 54 -7.89 6.76 0.68
C HIS A 54 -7.84 7.52 -0.65
N LEU A 55 -6.97 7.11 -1.57
CA LEU A 55 -6.98 7.61 -2.94
C LEU A 55 -8.35 7.43 -3.61
N LYS A 56 -9.06 6.34 -3.28
CA LYS A 56 -10.42 6.08 -3.76
C LYS A 56 -11.40 7.20 -3.41
N ASP A 57 -11.26 7.82 -2.24
CA ASP A 57 -12.21 8.82 -1.76
C ASP A 57 -12.05 10.14 -2.52
N TRP A 58 -10.84 10.42 -3.02
CA TRP A 58 -10.54 11.56 -3.88
C TRP A 58 -11.04 11.29 -5.30
N LEU A 59 -10.77 10.10 -5.85
CA LEU A 59 -11.30 9.68 -7.15
C LEU A 59 -12.83 9.77 -7.21
N LYS A 60 -13.53 9.37 -6.15
CA LYS A 60 -15.00 9.47 -6.08
C LYS A 60 -15.52 10.91 -6.13
N GLN A 61 -14.74 11.89 -5.67
CA GLN A 61 -15.09 13.31 -5.73
C GLN A 61 -14.80 13.92 -7.10
N GLU A 62 -13.83 13.37 -7.82
CA GLU A 62 -13.38 13.82 -9.15
C GLU A 62 -13.97 12.97 -10.30
N ALA A 63 -14.94 12.11 -9.99
CA ALA A 63 -15.56 11.18 -10.91
C ALA A 63 -16.26 11.91 -12.06
N THR A 64 -15.67 11.82 -13.26
CA THR A 64 -16.19 12.42 -14.50
C THR A 64 -16.35 11.38 -15.62
N THR A 65 -15.38 10.45 -15.74
CA THR A 65 -15.36 9.37 -16.74
C THR A 65 -15.72 7.99 -16.16
N PHE A 66 -15.99 7.93 -14.86
CA PHE A 66 -16.34 6.73 -14.09
C PHE A 66 -17.33 7.12 -12.99
N THR A 67 -17.90 6.12 -12.32
CA THR A 67 -18.79 6.32 -11.17
C THR A 67 -18.08 6.02 -9.85
N PRO A 68 -18.55 6.59 -8.72
CA PRO A 68 -18.03 6.23 -7.40
C PRO A 68 -18.09 4.73 -7.09
N GLN A 69 -19.05 4.01 -7.68
CA GLN A 69 -19.23 2.57 -7.57
C GLN A 69 -18.12 1.81 -8.31
N ASP A 70 -17.68 2.31 -9.47
CA ASP A 70 -16.58 1.69 -10.23
C ASP A 70 -15.29 1.69 -9.41
N VAL A 71 -15.01 2.78 -8.68
CA VAL A 71 -13.84 2.87 -7.79
C VAL A 71 -13.92 1.84 -6.65
N GLU A 72 -15.07 1.75 -5.96
CA GLU A 72 -15.24 0.78 -4.86
C GLU A 72 -15.19 -0.66 -5.35
N HIS A 73 -15.76 -0.92 -6.55
CA HIS A 73 -15.70 -2.22 -7.19
C HIS A 73 -14.25 -2.57 -7.53
N TYR A 74 -13.50 -1.66 -8.15
CA TYR A 74 -12.09 -1.85 -8.50
C TYR A 74 -11.24 -2.23 -7.28
N VAL A 75 -11.39 -1.48 -6.17
CA VAL A 75 -10.68 -1.78 -4.90
C VAL A 75 -11.06 -3.17 -4.35
N SER A 76 -12.33 -3.58 -4.48
CA SER A 76 -12.82 -4.83 -3.91
C SER A 76 -12.50 -6.05 -4.78
N SER A 77 -12.40 -5.87 -6.10
CA SER A 77 -12.11 -6.95 -7.06
C SER A 77 -10.62 -7.18 -7.29
N HIS A 78 -9.77 -6.19 -6.99
CA HIS A 78 -8.31 -6.31 -7.10
C HIS A 78 -7.69 -6.77 -5.79
N GLU A 79 -7.05 -7.94 -5.80
CA GLU A 79 -6.46 -8.56 -4.60
C GLU A 79 -5.49 -7.61 -3.86
N PHE A 80 -4.59 -6.93 -4.58
CA PHE A 80 -3.61 -6.05 -3.95
C PHE A 80 -4.26 -4.84 -3.26
N LEU A 81 -5.30 -4.26 -3.88
CA LEU A 81 -6.04 -3.13 -3.32
C LEU A 81 -6.96 -3.55 -2.17
N SER A 82 -7.53 -4.76 -2.23
CA SER A 82 -8.35 -5.29 -1.14
C SER A 82 -7.49 -5.59 0.10
N ILE A 83 -6.28 -6.14 -0.08
CA ILE A 83 -5.28 -6.27 0.99
C ILE A 83 -4.92 -4.90 1.55
N CYS A 84 -4.73 -3.88 0.70
CA CYS A 84 -4.43 -2.52 1.14
C CYS A 84 -5.56 -1.94 2.00
N ALA A 85 -6.81 -2.21 1.63
CA ALA A 85 -7.99 -1.82 2.40
C ALA A 85 -8.00 -2.48 3.79
N ASP A 86 -7.73 -3.79 3.85
CA ASP A 86 -7.70 -4.53 5.12
C ASP A 86 -6.57 -4.06 6.03
N LEU A 87 -5.38 -3.82 5.48
CA LEU A 87 -4.25 -3.28 6.24
C LEU A 87 -4.53 -1.87 6.76
N CYS A 88 -5.14 -1.00 5.95
CA CYS A 88 -5.54 0.33 6.41
C CYS A 88 -6.59 0.25 7.53
N ASN A 89 -7.64 -0.56 7.36
CA ASN A 89 -8.70 -0.70 8.34
C ASN A 89 -8.18 -1.35 9.64
N GLY A 90 -7.37 -2.40 9.55
CA GLY A 90 -6.72 -3.04 10.70
C GLY A 90 -5.79 -2.10 11.44
N SER A 91 -5.01 -1.29 10.71
CA SER A 91 -4.13 -0.27 11.29
C SER A 91 -4.89 0.83 12.05
N LYS A 92 -6.09 1.20 11.59
CA LYS A 92 -6.94 2.21 12.23
C LYS A 92 -7.72 1.68 13.42
N HIS A 93 -8.23 0.44 13.33
CA HIS A 93 -9.16 -0.11 14.31
C HIS A 93 -8.50 -1.07 15.31
N ARG A 94 -7.20 -1.35 15.18
CA ARG A 94 -6.40 -2.32 15.97
C ARG A 94 -6.86 -3.79 15.81
N ILE A 95 -8.14 -4.02 15.55
CA ILE A 95 -8.76 -5.32 15.26
C ILE A 95 -9.62 -5.15 14.00
N LEU A 96 -9.34 -5.95 12.98
CA LEU A 96 -10.18 -6.00 11.78
C LEU A 96 -11.39 -6.89 12.05
N THR A 97 -12.59 -6.33 11.95
CA THR A 97 -13.86 -7.05 12.25
C THR A 97 -14.51 -7.65 11.00
N SER A 98 -14.14 -7.18 9.80
CA SER A 98 -14.48 -7.81 8.53
C SER A 98 -13.33 -7.60 7.53
N ALA A 99 -12.85 -8.70 6.95
CA ALA A 99 -11.81 -8.69 5.92
C ALA A 99 -12.46 -8.65 4.52
N ARG A 100 -11.88 -7.85 3.63
CA ARG A 100 -12.25 -7.76 2.21
C ARG A 100 -11.38 -8.66 1.34
N SER A 101 -10.20 -9.01 1.82
CA SER A 101 -9.22 -9.87 1.17
C SER A 101 -9.08 -11.21 1.89
N THR A 102 -8.24 -12.06 1.33
CA THR A 102 -7.81 -13.31 1.95
C THR A 102 -6.59 -13.13 2.85
N ALA A 103 -6.08 -11.92 3.08
CA ALA A 103 -4.90 -11.71 3.93
C ALA A 103 -5.17 -12.08 5.40
N THR A 104 -4.23 -12.81 6.00
CA THR A 104 -4.32 -13.31 7.39
C THR A 104 -3.38 -12.59 8.35
N GLY A 105 -2.38 -11.87 7.84
CA GLY A 105 -1.48 -11.06 8.65
C GLY A 105 -0.21 -10.63 7.93
N ILE A 106 0.56 -9.79 8.62
CA ILE A 106 1.94 -9.41 8.26
C ILE A 106 2.88 -10.00 9.32
N GLY A 107 4.00 -10.55 8.88
CA GLY A 107 5.04 -11.04 9.79
C GLY A 107 6.44 -10.94 9.20
N ASP A 108 7.42 -11.02 10.10
CA ASP A 108 8.84 -11.10 9.76
C ASP A 108 9.13 -12.52 9.26
N SER A 109 9.77 -12.62 8.10
CA SER A 109 10.31 -13.86 7.57
C SER A 109 11.84 -13.74 7.46
N PRO A 110 12.61 -14.74 7.92
CA PRO A 110 14.06 -14.68 7.84
C PRO A 110 14.51 -14.55 6.38
N LEU A 111 15.52 -13.72 6.13
CA LEU A 111 16.13 -13.58 4.81
C LEU A 111 16.64 -14.95 4.33
N LYS A 112 16.03 -15.50 3.29
CA LYS A 112 16.55 -16.66 2.57
C LYS A 112 17.62 -16.18 1.59
N VAL A 113 18.88 -16.18 2.01
CA VAL A 113 20.01 -15.86 1.13
C VAL A 113 20.26 -17.03 0.18
N SER A 114 19.98 -16.86 -1.11
CA SER A 114 20.41 -17.80 -2.16
C SER A 114 21.83 -17.47 -2.59
N MET A 115 22.77 -18.40 -2.39
CA MET A 115 24.22 -18.25 -2.66
C MET A 115 24.60 -18.23 -4.15
N THR A 116 23.64 -18.12 -5.08
CA THR A 116 23.89 -18.24 -6.52
C THR A 116 24.37 -16.96 -7.20
N SER A 117 24.38 -15.80 -6.52
CA SER A 117 24.90 -14.54 -7.07
C SER A 117 25.32 -13.57 -5.96
N ILE A 118 26.57 -13.67 -5.49
CA ILE A 118 27.15 -12.68 -4.57
C ILE A 118 28.23 -11.88 -5.31
N THR A 119 28.01 -10.60 -5.53
CA THR A 119 29.09 -9.61 -5.69
C THR A 119 29.32 -8.99 -4.32
N CYS A 120 30.38 -9.40 -3.63
CA CYS A 120 30.68 -8.94 -2.27
C CYS A 120 31.56 -7.68 -2.33
N SER A 121 31.08 -6.59 -1.73
CA SER A 121 31.97 -5.57 -1.17
C SER A 121 31.46 -5.12 0.20
N SER A 122 32.22 -5.49 1.23
CA SER A 122 32.10 -5.14 2.65
C SER A 122 30.94 -5.73 3.46
N SER A 123 31.33 -6.33 4.59
CA SER A 123 30.63 -6.72 5.81
C SER A 123 29.12 -6.40 5.92
N ILE A 124 28.24 -7.22 5.32
CA ILE A 124 26.80 -7.18 5.58
C ILE A 124 26.47 -8.16 6.71
N PRO A 125 25.94 -7.71 7.86
CA PRO A 125 25.36 -8.61 8.84
C PRO A 125 24.20 -9.38 8.21
N VAL A 126 24.28 -10.72 8.22
CA VAL A 126 23.22 -11.63 7.74
C VAL A 126 22.12 -11.75 8.80
N THR A 127 21.60 -10.61 9.27
CA THR A 127 20.63 -10.54 10.39
C THR A 127 19.40 -9.71 10.04
N GLY A 128 19.10 -9.56 8.76
CA GLY A 128 17.89 -8.88 8.30
C GLY A 128 16.69 -9.81 8.14
N PHE A 129 15.51 -9.21 8.02
CA PHE A 129 14.24 -9.87 7.76
C PHE A 129 13.54 -9.22 6.56
N ILE A 130 12.66 -10.00 5.94
CA ILE A 130 11.69 -9.49 4.96
C ILE A 130 10.31 -9.54 5.58
N LEU A 131 9.47 -8.56 5.25
CA LEU A 131 8.08 -8.60 5.66
C LEU A 131 7.27 -9.29 4.56
N VAL A 132 6.45 -10.24 4.99
CA VAL A 132 5.55 -10.98 4.12
C VAL A 132 4.11 -10.80 4.56
N ILE A 133 3.22 -10.62 3.59
CA ILE A 133 1.77 -10.69 3.77
C ILE A 133 1.36 -12.11 3.43
N SER A 134 0.72 -12.81 4.37
CA SER A 134 0.22 -14.16 4.14
C SER A 134 -1.27 -14.14 3.81
N THR A 135 -1.72 -15.04 2.93
CA THR A 135 -3.14 -15.22 2.60
C THR A 135 -3.70 -16.52 3.16
N LEU A 136 -5.03 -16.67 3.19
CA LEU A 136 -5.76 -17.88 3.59
C LEU A 136 -5.40 -19.09 2.71
N GLU A 137 -5.03 -18.84 1.46
CA GLU A 137 -4.62 -19.88 0.50
C GLU A 137 -3.16 -20.32 0.69
N GLY A 138 -2.43 -19.69 1.61
CA GLY A 138 -1.03 -19.97 1.88
C GLY A 138 -0.05 -19.21 0.99
N ASN A 139 -0.52 -18.30 0.14
CA ASN A 139 0.34 -17.43 -0.65
C ASN A 139 1.04 -16.42 0.26
N GLN A 140 2.27 -16.05 -0.11
CA GLN A 140 3.03 -15.01 0.58
C GLN A 140 3.48 -13.93 -0.40
N TYR A 141 3.16 -12.68 -0.10
CA TYR A 141 3.64 -11.53 -0.85
C TYR A 141 4.73 -10.81 -0.06
N ASN A 142 5.90 -10.60 -0.67
CA ASN A 142 6.88 -9.67 -0.14
C ASN A 142 6.26 -8.25 -0.11
N ILE A 143 6.40 -7.53 1.01
CA ILE A 143 5.70 -6.25 1.20
C ILE A 143 6.09 -5.18 0.17
N LEU A 144 7.34 -5.20 -0.31
CA LEU A 144 7.83 -4.22 -1.29
C LEU A 144 7.24 -4.52 -2.67
N SER A 145 7.28 -5.79 -3.09
CA SER A 145 6.65 -6.24 -4.34
C SER A 145 5.14 -6.02 -4.31
N TRP A 146 4.48 -6.25 -3.18
CA TRP A 146 3.07 -5.96 -2.99
C TRP A 146 2.77 -4.46 -3.12
N ALA A 147 3.60 -3.59 -2.53
CA ALA A 147 3.43 -2.14 -2.63
C ALA A 147 3.60 -1.65 -4.08
N ASP A 148 4.50 -2.26 -4.86
CA ASP A 148 4.58 -1.99 -6.31
C ASP A 148 3.28 -2.36 -7.04
N GLN A 149 2.70 -3.53 -6.74
CA GLN A 149 1.44 -3.94 -7.36
C GLN A 149 0.26 -3.02 -6.99
N VAL A 150 0.22 -2.51 -5.76
CA VAL A 150 -0.77 -1.49 -5.36
C VAL A 150 -0.63 -0.22 -6.20
N VAL A 151 0.60 0.26 -6.41
CA VAL A 151 0.87 1.44 -7.25
C VAL A 151 0.48 1.19 -8.70
N LEU A 152 0.86 0.04 -9.26
CA LEU A 152 0.52 -0.34 -10.63
C LEU A 152 -0.99 -0.49 -10.84
N SER A 153 -1.71 -1.03 -9.85
CA SER A 153 -3.18 -1.12 -9.91
C SER A 153 -3.81 0.27 -9.96
N TRP A 154 -3.32 1.22 -9.17
CA TRP A 154 -3.82 2.59 -9.27
C TRP A 154 -3.43 3.25 -10.60
N GLU A 155 -2.20 3.08 -11.07
CA GLU A 155 -1.77 3.59 -12.37
C GLU A 155 -2.64 3.08 -13.54
N ASP A 156 -2.99 1.80 -13.51
CA ASP A 156 -3.92 1.18 -14.45
C ASP A 156 -5.31 1.84 -14.40
N PHE A 157 -5.85 2.09 -13.19
CA PHE A 157 -7.12 2.80 -13.04
C PHE A 157 -7.09 4.20 -13.63
N PHE A 158 -6.04 4.99 -13.34
CA PHE A 158 -5.87 6.34 -13.88
C PHE A 158 -5.74 6.32 -15.40
N THR A 159 -4.95 5.39 -15.95
CA THR A 159 -4.73 5.24 -17.39
C THR A 159 -6.01 4.84 -18.11
N THR A 160 -6.76 3.87 -17.58
CA THR A 160 -8.01 3.36 -18.14
C THR A 160 -9.08 4.46 -18.26
N HIS A 161 -9.12 5.37 -17.29
CA HIS A 161 -10.15 6.42 -17.22
C HIS A 161 -9.69 7.80 -17.72
N GLY A 162 -8.44 7.91 -18.18
CA GLY A 162 -7.89 9.14 -18.76
C GLY A 162 -7.69 10.29 -17.76
N ILE A 163 -7.32 9.97 -16.52
CA ILE A 163 -7.13 10.91 -15.40
C ILE A 163 -5.63 11.15 -15.17
#